data_AF-A0A7V2SXY4-F1
#
_entry.id   AF-A0A7V2SXY4-F1
#
_cell.length_a   1.000
_cell.length_b   1.000
_cell.length_c   1.000
_cell.angle_alpha   90.00
_cell.angle_beta   90.00
_cell.angle_gamma   90.00
#
_symmetry.space_group_name_H-M   'P 1'
#
loop_
_entity.id
_entity.type
_entity.pdbx_description
1 polymer ?
#
loop_
_entity_poly.entity_id
_entity_poly.type
_entity_poly.pdbx_seq_one_letter_code
_entity_poly.pdbx_strand_id
1 'polypeptide(L)'
;ENKIYQFSSIGEIPQDKKYNGEATKLIIGDRNVIRECCTFNTGTTQDIGKTVLGDDNWIMAYVHLAHDCIIGNNTIFANNATLAGHVTIRDHVILGGFTLVHQFCAIGEYAFTGMGSAITKDLPPYMVAAGTPTKQHGINKEGLRRQGFDDATRTRINHAYKILYRQDLSIQKAVTLLTDQYAEYEDVMLMADFCAKSKRGILR
;
A
#
# COMPACT_ATOMS: atom_id res chain seq x y z
N GLU A 1 21.15 -5.29 -8.10
CA GLU A 1 21.76 -3.96 -8.02
C GLU A 1 20.66 -2.91 -7.98
N ASN A 2 20.74 -1.95 -7.04
CA ASN A 2 19.81 -0.83 -6.95
C ASN A 2 20.32 0.36 -7.77
N LYS A 3 19.41 1.19 -8.30
CA LYS A 3 19.75 2.42 -9.00
C LYS A 3 19.15 3.63 -8.30
N ILE A 4 20.00 4.45 -7.69
CA ILE A 4 19.60 5.64 -6.94
C ILE A 4 20.07 6.89 -7.69
N TYR A 5 19.14 7.79 -7.99
CA TYR A 5 19.37 9.00 -8.75
C TYR A 5 19.68 10.21 -7.85
N GLN A 6 20.13 11.30 -8.48
CA GLN A 6 20.63 12.50 -7.84
C GLN A 6 19.63 13.17 -6.89
N PHE A 7 20.17 13.83 -5.86
CA PHE A 7 19.42 14.58 -4.84
C PHE A 7 18.49 13.74 -3.95
N SER A 8 18.60 12.42 -4.00
CA SER A 8 17.88 11.54 -3.07
C SER A 8 18.58 11.52 -1.72
N SER A 9 17.79 11.72 -0.66
CA SER A 9 18.19 11.66 0.73
C SER A 9 17.70 10.32 1.30
N ILE A 10 18.64 9.40 1.55
CA ILE A 10 18.35 8.00 1.83
C ILE A 10 18.94 7.62 3.19
N GLY A 11 18.07 7.25 4.13
CA GLY A 11 18.47 6.81 5.47
C GLY A 11 18.65 7.96 6.48
N GLU A 12 18.02 9.11 6.24
CA GLU A 12 18.05 10.23 7.18
C GLU A 12 17.14 10.01 8.39
N ILE A 13 17.34 10.82 9.43
CA ILE A 13 16.57 10.74 10.68
C ILE A 13 15.05 10.93 10.45
N PRO A 14 14.20 10.32 11.28
CA PRO A 14 12.75 10.54 11.27
C PRO A 14 12.38 12.02 11.44
N GLN A 15 11.27 12.43 10.82
CA GLN A 15 10.61 13.72 11.10
C GLN A 15 9.67 13.67 12.31
N ASP A 16 9.78 12.64 13.17
CA ASP A 16 9.05 12.56 14.43
C ASP A 16 9.79 13.39 15.51
N LYS A 17 9.10 14.35 16.12
CA LYS A 17 9.64 15.20 17.20
C LYS A 17 10.08 14.40 18.43
N LYS A 18 9.62 13.16 18.59
CA LYS A 18 9.99 12.28 19.70
C LYS A 18 11.32 11.57 19.48
N TYR A 19 11.84 11.56 18.25
CA TYR A 19 13.13 10.95 17.94
C TYR A 19 14.26 11.70 18.66
N ASN A 20 15.15 10.95 19.31
CA ASN A 20 16.20 11.47 20.17
C ASN A 20 17.58 10.89 19.83
N GLY A 21 17.81 10.56 18.55
CA GLY A 21 19.10 10.06 18.06
C GLY A 21 19.32 8.56 18.28
N GLU A 22 18.24 7.78 18.45
CA GLU A 22 18.33 6.33 18.63
C GLU A 22 18.86 5.60 17.38
N ALA A 23 19.52 4.47 17.58
CA ALA A 23 20.10 3.67 16.50
C ALA A 23 19.04 2.91 15.68
N THR A 24 18.32 3.64 14.82
CA THR A 24 17.27 3.14 13.94
C THR A 24 17.80 2.88 12.53
N LYS A 25 17.05 2.12 11.72
CA LYS A 25 17.55 1.62 10.43
C LYS A 25 16.64 1.97 9.26
N LEU A 26 17.23 2.01 8.08
CA LEU A 26 16.55 1.86 6.80
C LEU A 26 17.09 0.59 6.14
N ILE A 27 16.19 -0.26 5.65
CA ILE A 27 16.53 -1.49 4.93
C ILE A 27 15.94 -1.37 3.53
N ILE A 28 16.79 -1.47 2.51
CA ILE A 28 16.39 -1.48 1.09
C ILE A 28 16.81 -2.83 0.51
N GLY A 29 15.87 -3.52 -0.11
CA GLY A 29 16.11 -4.75 -0.85
C GLY A 29 16.84 -4.51 -2.17
N ASP A 30 16.55 -5.33 -3.15
CA ASP A 30 17.28 -5.40 -4.41
C ASP A 30 16.50 -4.87 -5.62
N ARG A 31 17.22 -4.43 -6.65
CA ARG A 31 16.67 -4.08 -7.98
C ARG A 31 15.66 -2.93 -7.96
N ASN A 32 15.72 -2.10 -6.92
CA ASN A 32 14.92 -0.89 -6.83
C ASN A 32 15.48 0.22 -7.72
N VAL A 33 14.58 1.00 -8.32
CA VAL A 33 14.91 2.25 -8.99
C VAL A 33 14.34 3.40 -8.19
N ILE A 34 15.21 4.24 -7.64
CA ILE A 34 14.84 5.38 -6.80
C ILE A 34 15.25 6.65 -7.53
N ARG A 35 14.25 7.35 -8.07
CA ARG A 35 14.42 8.56 -8.89
C ARG A 35 14.77 9.78 -8.02
N GLU A 36 14.92 10.91 -8.68
CA GLU A 36 15.45 12.15 -8.12
C GLU A 36 14.64 12.67 -6.94
N CYS A 37 15.33 13.34 -6.00
CA CYS A 37 14.69 14.05 -4.90
C CYS A 37 13.79 13.17 -4.00
N CYS A 38 14.05 11.87 -3.93
CA CYS A 38 13.36 10.99 -2.98
C CYS A 38 13.88 11.21 -1.56
N THR A 39 13.02 11.04 -0.56
CA THR A 39 13.38 11.21 0.86
C THR A 39 12.90 10.02 1.68
N PHE A 40 13.83 9.17 2.13
CA PHE A 40 13.52 7.96 2.92
C PHE A 40 14.13 8.09 4.31
N ASN A 41 13.30 8.04 5.34
CA ASN A 41 13.77 8.11 6.72
C ASN A 41 13.96 6.73 7.35
N THR A 42 14.83 6.63 8.35
CA THR A 42 14.89 5.45 9.24
C THR A 42 13.62 5.35 10.09
N GLY A 43 13.48 4.26 10.85
CA GLY A 43 12.35 4.07 11.77
C GLY A 43 12.48 4.81 13.10
N THR A 44 11.62 4.49 14.04
CA THR A 44 11.60 5.01 15.41
C THR A 44 11.56 3.87 16.44
N THR A 45 12.17 4.04 17.60
CA THR A 45 12.19 2.99 18.66
C THR A 45 10.83 2.76 19.31
N GLN A 46 9.88 3.69 19.10
CA GLN A 46 8.51 3.59 19.57
C GLN A 46 7.67 2.61 18.74
N ASP A 47 8.17 2.17 17.58
CA ASP A 47 7.56 1.13 16.76
C ASP A 47 8.59 0.05 16.39
N ILE A 48 8.80 -0.23 15.09
CA ILE A 48 9.64 -1.34 14.64
C ILE A 48 11.13 -0.97 14.53
N GLY A 49 11.50 0.29 14.75
CA GLY A 49 12.89 0.77 14.71
C GLY A 49 13.51 0.77 13.32
N LYS A 50 12.71 0.53 12.27
CA LYS A 50 13.19 0.42 10.90
C LYS A 50 12.13 0.80 9.87
N THR A 51 12.56 1.50 8.82
CA THR A 51 11.81 1.60 7.56
C THR A 51 12.32 0.52 6.61
N VAL A 52 11.42 -0.11 5.86
CA VAL A 52 11.75 -1.22 4.95
C VAL A 52 11.18 -0.96 3.56
N LEU A 53 12.02 -1.06 2.54
CA LEU A 53 11.65 -1.14 1.13
C LEU A 53 12.11 -2.50 0.60
N GLY A 54 11.19 -3.29 0.05
CA GLY A 54 11.49 -4.59 -0.54
C GLY A 54 12.22 -4.50 -1.89
N ASP A 55 11.84 -5.37 -2.80
CA ASP A 55 12.54 -5.58 -4.06
C ASP A 55 11.76 -5.06 -5.29
N ASP A 56 12.48 -4.81 -6.38
CA ASP A 56 11.90 -4.56 -7.71
C ASP A 56 10.92 -3.37 -7.74
N ASN A 57 11.10 -2.38 -6.86
CA ASN A 57 10.22 -1.23 -6.79
C ASN A 57 10.65 -0.11 -7.74
N TRP A 58 9.66 0.55 -8.34
CA TRP A 58 9.84 1.72 -9.19
C TRP A 58 9.37 2.99 -8.49
N ILE A 59 10.31 3.73 -7.92
CA ILE A 59 10.04 4.91 -7.10
C ILE A 59 10.38 6.17 -7.89
N MET A 60 9.35 6.91 -8.31
CA MET A 60 9.51 8.13 -9.11
C MET A 60 9.90 9.35 -8.26
N ALA A 61 10.16 10.48 -8.93
CA ALA A 61 10.76 11.63 -8.26
C ALA A 61 9.86 12.22 -7.18
N TYR A 62 10.49 12.81 -6.15
CA TYR A 62 9.83 13.45 -5.00
C TYR A 62 8.98 12.51 -4.14
N VAL A 63 9.18 11.20 -4.22
CA VAL A 63 8.52 10.27 -3.31
C VAL A 63 9.13 10.39 -1.91
N HIS A 64 8.26 10.38 -0.91
CA HIS A 64 8.64 10.41 0.49
C HIS A 64 8.18 9.13 1.19
N LEU A 65 9.11 8.46 1.87
CA LEU A 65 8.86 7.37 2.80
C LEU A 65 9.22 7.86 4.20
N ALA A 66 8.22 8.15 5.00
CA ALA A 66 8.41 8.49 6.40
C ALA A 66 8.92 7.29 7.21
N HIS A 67 9.18 7.54 8.49
CA HIS A 67 9.65 6.53 9.42
C HIS A 67 8.70 5.34 9.57
N ASP A 68 9.29 4.16 9.79
CA ASP A 68 8.60 2.91 10.09
C ASP A 68 7.65 2.42 8.98
N CYS A 69 7.80 2.95 7.75
CA CYS A 69 7.06 2.43 6.62
C CYS A 69 7.55 1.02 6.26
N ILE A 70 6.63 0.16 5.83
CA ILE A 70 6.93 -1.18 5.30
C ILE A 70 6.39 -1.23 3.87
N ILE A 71 7.28 -1.28 2.89
CA ILE A 71 6.95 -1.36 1.48
C ILE A 71 7.40 -2.73 0.97
N GLY A 72 6.49 -3.43 0.33
CA GLY A 72 6.72 -4.72 -0.28
C GLY A 72 7.50 -4.64 -1.61
N ASN A 73 7.13 -5.52 -2.53
CA ASN A 73 7.85 -5.74 -3.78
C ASN A 73 7.04 -5.34 -5.01
N ASN A 74 7.72 -5.07 -6.13
CA ASN A 74 7.09 -4.77 -7.42
C ASN A 74 6.12 -3.58 -7.37
N THR A 75 6.31 -2.64 -6.44
CA THR A 75 5.45 -1.47 -6.30
C THR A 75 5.87 -0.35 -7.25
N ILE A 76 4.91 0.51 -7.62
CA ILE A 76 5.18 1.69 -8.46
C ILE A 76 4.64 2.92 -7.76
N PHE A 77 5.52 3.82 -7.34
CA PHE A 77 5.14 5.09 -6.73
C PHE A 77 5.39 6.20 -7.74
N ALA A 78 4.32 6.76 -8.30
CA ALA A 78 4.42 7.88 -9.20
C ALA A 78 4.85 9.17 -8.46
N ASN A 79 5.22 10.19 -9.25
CA ASN A 79 5.80 11.42 -8.72
C ASN A 79 5.00 11.99 -7.54
N ASN A 80 5.72 12.42 -6.50
CA ASN A 80 5.14 13.02 -5.29
C ASN A 80 4.18 12.12 -4.50
N ALA A 81 4.14 10.80 -4.73
CA ALA A 81 3.48 9.91 -3.79
C ALA A 81 4.20 9.98 -2.43
N THR A 82 3.44 10.28 -1.37
CA THR A 82 3.98 10.65 -0.06
C THR A 82 3.32 9.80 1.01
N LEU A 83 4.13 9.03 1.74
CA LEU A 83 3.69 8.18 2.84
C LEU A 83 4.06 8.82 4.18
N ALA A 84 3.08 9.01 5.06
CA ALA A 84 3.33 9.36 6.46
C ALA A 84 3.83 8.13 7.26
N GLY A 85 4.18 8.33 8.53
CA GLY A 85 4.81 7.29 9.35
C GLY A 85 3.97 6.02 9.47
N HIS A 86 4.64 4.87 9.62
CA HIS A 86 4.02 3.57 9.88
C HIS A 86 3.09 3.04 8.76
N VAL A 87 3.20 3.57 7.55
CA VAL A 87 2.39 3.10 6.42
C VAL A 87 2.88 1.75 5.93
N THR A 88 1.95 0.84 5.65
CA THR A 88 2.25 -0.45 5.00
C THR A 88 1.75 -0.45 3.56
N ILE A 89 2.64 -0.68 2.61
CA ILE A 89 2.31 -0.87 1.20
C ILE A 89 2.67 -2.31 0.81
N ARG A 90 1.68 -3.06 0.33
CA ARG A 90 1.86 -4.45 -0.09
C ARG A 90 2.34 -4.56 -1.54
N ASP A 91 2.62 -5.79 -1.95
CA ASP A 91 3.22 -6.09 -3.25
C ASP A 91 2.33 -5.65 -4.42
N HIS A 92 2.96 -5.25 -5.52
CA HIS A 92 2.30 -4.84 -6.77
C HIS A 92 1.37 -3.62 -6.67
N VAL A 93 1.40 -2.89 -5.55
CA VAL A 93 0.63 -1.65 -5.40
C VAL A 93 1.17 -0.57 -6.33
N ILE A 94 0.24 0.17 -6.95
CA ILE A 94 0.56 1.34 -7.76
C ILE A 94 -0.06 2.57 -7.09
N LEU A 95 0.80 3.52 -6.72
CA LEU A 95 0.38 4.81 -6.22
C LEU A 95 0.45 5.85 -7.33
N GLY A 96 -0.71 6.42 -7.70
CA GLY A 96 -0.79 7.53 -8.65
C GLY A 96 -0.08 8.78 -8.13
N GLY A 97 0.29 9.67 -9.05
CA GLY A 97 1.06 10.87 -8.68
C GLY A 97 0.33 11.72 -7.64
N PHE A 98 1.06 12.32 -6.71
CA PHE A 98 0.49 13.10 -5.60
C PHE A 98 -0.47 12.30 -4.70
N THR A 99 -0.35 10.97 -4.63
CA THR A 99 -1.07 10.19 -3.62
C THR A 99 -0.50 10.51 -2.24
N LEU A 100 -1.37 10.86 -1.29
CA LEU A 100 -1.02 11.09 0.11
C LEU A 100 -1.58 9.95 0.96
N VAL A 101 -0.73 9.25 1.70
CA VAL A 101 -1.16 8.15 2.57
C VAL A 101 -0.94 8.54 4.03
N HIS A 102 -2.04 8.59 4.78
CA HIS A 102 -2.03 8.97 6.19
C HIS A 102 -1.34 7.90 7.06
N GLN A 103 -0.75 8.34 8.17
CA GLN A 103 -0.01 7.45 9.07
C GLN A 103 -0.86 6.26 9.53
N PHE A 104 -0.18 5.12 9.69
CA PHE A 104 -0.74 3.81 10.07
C PHE A 104 -1.71 3.18 9.04
N CYS A 105 -1.90 3.75 7.85
CA CYS A 105 -2.74 3.11 6.83
C CYS A 105 -2.00 1.95 6.17
N ALA A 106 -2.75 0.94 5.76
CA ALA A 106 -2.29 -0.16 4.93
C ALA A 106 -2.93 -0.11 3.54
N ILE A 107 -2.16 -0.40 2.49
CA ILE A 107 -2.65 -0.57 1.11
C ILE A 107 -2.30 -1.99 0.65
N GLY A 108 -3.34 -2.77 0.37
CA GLY A 108 -3.27 -4.20 0.03
C GLY A 108 -2.79 -4.46 -1.39
N GLU A 109 -2.41 -5.71 -1.63
CA GLU A 109 -1.73 -6.19 -2.83
C GLU A 109 -2.52 -5.83 -4.10
N TYR A 110 -1.81 -5.43 -5.17
CA TYR A 110 -2.40 -5.05 -6.47
C TYR A 110 -3.42 -3.90 -6.46
N ALA A 111 -3.56 -3.19 -5.33
CA ALA A 111 -4.39 -2.00 -5.27
C ALA A 111 -3.78 -0.87 -6.12
N PHE A 112 -4.65 0.04 -6.55
CA PHE A 112 -4.27 1.18 -7.39
C PHE A 112 -4.88 2.47 -6.81
N THR A 113 -4.06 3.51 -6.68
CA THR A 113 -4.57 4.86 -6.39
C THR A 113 -4.49 5.76 -7.61
N GLY A 114 -5.55 6.53 -7.85
CA GLY A 114 -5.55 7.59 -8.85
C GLY A 114 -4.71 8.79 -8.42
N MET A 115 -4.41 9.68 -9.35
CA MET A 115 -3.68 10.92 -9.08
C MET A 115 -4.39 11.76 -8.00
N GLY A 116 -3.63 12.33 -7.07
CA GLY A 116 -4.14 13.22 -6.02
C GLY A 116 -4.98 12.53 -4.95
N SER A 117 -4.93 11.20 -4.85
CA SER A 117 -5.73 10.45 -3.86
C SER A 117 -5.23 10.71 -2.43
N ALA A 118 -6.13 11.00 -1.50
CA ALA A 118 -5.86 11.11 -0.07
C ALA A 118 -6.39 9.87 0.66
N ILE A 119 -5.48 8.96 1.03
CA ILE A 119 -5.79 7.69 1.68
C ILE A 119 -5.73 7.88 3.20
N THR A 120 -6.90 7.89 3.85
CA THR A 120 -7.04 8.11 5.31
C THR A 120 -7.43 6.86 6.10
N LYS A 121 -7.78 5.80 5.38
CA LYS A 121 -8.19 4.47 5.85
C LYS A 121 -7.53 3.41 4.97
N ASP A 122 -7.54 2.16 5.43
CA ASP A 122 -6.88 1.06 4.72
C ASP A 122 -7.56 0.80 3.37
N LEU A 123 -6.78 0.49 2.34
CA LEU A 123 -7.29 0.13 1.00
C LEU A 123 -7.08 -1.37 0.78
N PRO A 124 -8.14 -2.19 0.71
CA PRO A 124 -8.00 -3.64 0.53
C PRO A 124 -7.32 -4.03 -0.79
N PRO A 125 -6.81 -5.27 -0.88
CA PRO A 125 -6.23 -5.81 -2.10
C PRO A 125 -7.14 -5.64 -3.31
N TYR A 126 -6.52 -5.44 -4.47
CA TYR A 126 -7.14 -5.31 -5.77
C TYR A 126 -8.04 -4.08 -5.95
N MET A 127 -8.22 -3.22 -4.94
CA MET A 127 -9.14 -2.09 -5.03
C MET A 127 -8.54 -0.92 -5.81
N VAL A 128 -9.41 -0.14 -6.43
CA VAL A 128 -9.09 1.18 -7.00
C VAL A 128 -9.61 2.25 -6.03
N ALA A 129 -8.76 3.21 -5.67
CA ALA A 129 -9.16 4.41 -4.95
C ALA A 129 -8.78 5.67 -5.75
N ALA A 130 -9.70 6.63 -5.88
CA ALA A 130 -9.45 7.84 -6.67
C ALA A 130 -10.42 8.97 -6.29
N GLY A 131 -10.17 10.17 -6.85
CA GLY A 131 -11.07 11.32 -6.76
C GLY A 131 -10.85 12.20 -5.54
N THR A 132 -11.62 13.30 -5.49
CA THR A 132 -11.59 14.30 -4.41
C THR A 132 -13.04 14.65 -4.03
N PRO A 133 -13.57 14.18 -2.88
CA PRO A 133 -12.91 13.32 -1.89
C PRO A 133 -12.59 11.93 -2.44
N THR A 134 -11.51 11.33 -1.96
CA THR A 134 -11.06 10.01 -2.41
C THR A 134 -12.01 8.92 -1.93
N LYS A 135 -12.46 8.09 -2.88
CA LYS A 135 -13.39 6.98 -2.64
C LYS A 135 -12.93 5.71 -3.33
N GLN A 136 -13.54 4.59 -2.95
CA GLN A 136 -13.35 3.32 -3.63
C GLN A 136 -14.13 3.29 -4.97
N HIS A 137 -13.48 2.84 -6.04
CA HIS A 137 -14.01 2.83 -7.42
C HIS A 137 -13.94 1.45 -8.08
N GLY A 138 -14.34 0.40 -7.36
CA GLY A 138 -14.31 -0.97 -7.85
C GLY A 138 -12.92 -1.61 -7.81
N ILE A 139 -12.76 -2.73 -8.50
CA ILE A 139 -11.51 -3.49 -8.54
C ILE A 139 -10.61 -3.01 -9.70
N ASN A 140 -9.31 -3.24 -9.56
CA ASN A 140 -8.26 -2.94 -10.54
C ASN A 140 -8.27 -3.96 -11.68
N LYS A 141 -9.37 -3.99 -12.45
CA LYS A 141 -9.62 -4.98 -13.51
C LYS A 141 -8.47 -5.05 -14.52
N GLU A 142 -7.96 -3.88 -14.91
CA GLU A 142 -6.91 -3.77 -15.92
C GLU A 142 -5.54 -4.17 -15.36
N GLY A 143 -5.21 -3.77 -14.12
CA GLY A 143 -4.00 -4.22 -13.44
C GLY A 143 -3.97 -5.73 -13.28
N LEU A 144 -5.05 -6.33 -12.77
CA LEU A 144 -5.18 -7.78 -12.64
C LEU A 144 -5.00 -8.51 -13.98
N ARG A 145 -5.62 -8.00 -15.06
CA ARG A 145 -5.47 -8.57 -16.40
C ARG A 145 -4.03 -8.52 -16.90
N ARG A 146 -3.32 -7.41 -16.68
CA ARG A 146 -1.91 -7.24 -17.07
C ARG A 146 -0.97 -8.13 -16.25
N GLN A 147 -1.34 -8.44 -15.01
CA GLN A 147 -0.62 -9.36 -14.13
C GLN A 147 -0.96 -10.84 -14.41
N GLY A 148 -1.75 -11.14 -15.45
CA GLY A 148 -2.02 -12.52 -15.87
C GLY A 148 -3.08 -13.26 -15.06
N PHE A 149 -3.87 -12.56 -14.23
CA PHE A 149 -4.98 -13.19 -13.51
C PHE A 149 -6.04 -13.68 -14.49
N ASP A 150 -6.38 -14.96 -14.41
CA ASP A 150 -7.37 -15.57 -15.27
C ASP A 150 -8.81 -15.04 -15.03
N ASP A 151 -9.70 -15.36 -15.96
CA ASP A 151 -11.08 -14.86 -15.94
C ASP A 151 -11.87 -15.34 -14.71
N ALA A 152 -11.62 -16.59 -14.28
CA ALA A 152 -12.27 -17.18 -13.12
C ALA A 152 -11.89 -16.44 -11.83
N THR A 153 -10.60 -16.17 -11.64
CA THR A 153 -10.03 -15.45 -10.50
C THR A 153 -10.51 -14.00 -10.48
N ARG A 154 -10.43 -13.29 -11.62
CA ARG A 154 -10.95 -11.92 -11.71
C ARG A 154 -12.45 -11.85 -11.41
N THR A 155 -13.21 -12.89 -11.77
CA THR A 155 -14.65 -12.99 -11.46
C THR A 155 -14.89 -13.19 -9.96
N ARG A 156 -14.13 -14.08 -9.30
CA ARG A 156 -14.19 -14.28 -7.84
C ARG A 156 -13.85 -13.02 -7.07
N ILE A 157 -12.73 -12.36 -7.42
CA ILE A 157 -12.32 -11.07 -6.81
C ILE A 157 -13.43 -10.02 -6.95
N ASN A 158 -14.06 -9.93 -8.13
CA ASN A 158 -15.16 -8.99 -8.36
C ASN A 158 -16.41 -9.33 -7.54
N HIS A 159 -16.68 -10.61 -7.28
CA HIS A 159 -17.76 -11.02 -6.38
C HIS A 159 -17.43 -10.67 -4.92
N ALA A 160 -16.21 -10.96 -4.47
CA ALA A 160 -15.74 -10.60 -3.13
C ALA A 160 -15.84 -9.08 -2.87
N TYR A 161 -15.46 -8.27 -3.87
CA TYR A 161 -15.68 -6.82 -3.85
C TYR A 161 -17.15 -6.44 -3.59
N LYS A 162 -18.11 -7.09 -4.27
CA LYS A 162 -19.53 -6.79 -4.09
C LYS A 162 -20.01 -7.13 -2.68
N ILE A 163 -19.58 -8.26 -2.12
CA ILE A 163 -19.86 -8.63 -0.72
C ILE A 163 -19.33 -7.54 0.22
N LEU A 164 -18.09 -7.10 0.02
CA LEU A 164 -17.42 -6.15 0.90
C LEU A 164 -18.01 -4.73 0.83
N TYR A 165 -18.46 -4.28 -0.35
CA TYR A 165 -18.80 -2.87 -0.60
C TYR A 165 -20.24 -2.59 -1.02
N ARG A 166 -21.01 -3.59 -1.49
CA ARG A 166 -22.30 -3.35 -2.17
C ARG A 166 -23.50 -4.03 -1.51
N GLN A 167 -23.29 -4.83 -0.47
CA GLN A 167 -24.37 -5.58 0.21
C GLN A 167 -24.77 -4.98 1.57
N ASP A 168 -24.34 -3.75 1.87
CA ASP A 168 -24.64 -3.07 3.15
C ASP A 168 -24.26 -3.90 4.40
N LEU A 169 -23.17 -4.66 4.28
CA LEU A 169 -22.64 -5.47 5.37
C LEU A 169 -21.61 -4.68 6.18
N SER A 170 -21.58 -4.96 7.49
CA SER A 170 -20.42 -4.61 8.31
C SER A 170 -19.19 -5.37 7.81
N ILE A 171 -18.00 -4.81 8.03
CA ILE A 171 -16.74 -5.44 7.61
C ILE A 171 -16.63 -6.85 8.19
N GLN A 172 -16.99 -7.03 9.46
CA GLN A 172 -16.90 -8.33 10.13
C GLN A 172 -17.82 -9.38 9.49
N LYS A 173 -19.07 -9.02 9.17
CA LYS A 173 -19.99 -9.93 8.46
C LYS A 173 -19.49 -10.25 7.05
N ALA A 174 -18.98 -9.25 6.34
CA ALA A 174 -18.40 -9.46 5.01
C ALA A 174 -17.20 -10.42 5.07
N VAL A 175 -16.28 -10.23 6.02
CA VAL A 175 -15.13 -11.13 6.24
C VAL A 175 -15.59 -12.55 6.52
N THR A 176 -16.54 -12.77 7.46
CA THR A 176 -17.08 -14.11 7.73
C THR A 176 -17.65 -14.77 6.48
N LEU A 177 -18.48 -14.06 5.71
CA LEU A 177 -19.03 -14.61 4.47
C LEU A 177 -17.97 -14.94 3.43
N LEU A 178 -16.94 -14.10 3.29
CA LEU A 178 -15.83 -14.36 2.37
C LEU A 178 -15.06 -15.60 2.80
N THR A 179 -14.73 -15.72 4.08
CA THR A 179 -14.03 -16.89 4.62
C THR A 179 -14.83 -18.18 4.44
N ASP A 180 -16.13 -18.16 4.75
CA ASP A 180 -16.98 -19.36 4.65
C ASP A 180 -17.19 -19.82 3.20
N GLN A 181 -17.34 -18.88 2.26
CA GLN A 181 -17.64 -19.20 0.86
C GLN A 181 -16.39 -19.43 0.00
N TYR A 182 -15.24 -18.87 0.40
CA TYR A 182 -14.04 -18.82 -0.43
C TYR A 182 -12.77 -19.32 0.26
N ALA A 183 -12.88 -20.13 1.32
CA ALA A 183 -11.73 -20.66 2.07
C ALA A 183 -10.63 -21.30 1.19
N GLU A 184 -11.01 -21.94 0.08
CA GLU A 184 -10.09 -22.63 -0.84
C GLU A 184 -9.47 -21.70 -1.91
N TYR A 185 -9.85 -20.42 -1.94
CA TYR A 185 -9.40 -19.47 -2.95
C TYR A 185 -8.51 -18.39 -2.34
N GLU A 186 -7.21 -18.56 -2.49
CA GLU A 186 -6.18 -17.64 -1.96
C GLU A 186 -6.41 -16.19 -2.39
N ASP A 187 -6.90 -15.95 -3.61
CA ASP A 187 -7.17 -14.62 -4.13
C ASP A 187 -8.21 -13.86 -3.28
N VAL A 188 -9.26 -14.55 -2.82
CA VAL A 188 -10.29 -13.95 -1.96
C VAL A 188 -9.83 -13.92 -0.51
N MET A 189 -9.15 -14.96 -0.05
CA MET A 189 -8.64 -15.03 1.33
C MET A 189 -7.63 -13.92 1.63
N LEU A 190 -6.82 -13.52 0.66
CA LEU A 190 -5.94 -12.35 0.79
C LEU A 190 -6.73 -11.08 1.15
N MET A 191 -7.87 -10.85 0.49
CA MET A 191 -8.73 -9.71 0.77
C MET A 191 -9.40 -9.83 2.15
N ALA A 192 -9.90 -11.02 2.49
CA ALA A 192 -10.58 -11.27 3.77
C ALA A 192 -9.62 -11.06 4.95
N ASP A 193 -8.42 -11.64 4.89
CA ASP A 193 -7.39 -11.55 5.92
C ASP A 193 -6.89 -10.12 6.12
N PHE A 194 -6.72 -9.38 5.03
CA PHE A 194 -6.39 -7.96 5.10
C PHE A 194 -7.47 -7.18 5.86
N CYS A 195 -8.73 -7.38 5.49
CA CYS A 195 -9.85 -6.68 6.10
C CYS A 195 -10.02 -7.05 7.58
N ALA A 196 -9.78 -8.32 7.94
CA ALA A 196 -9.84 -8.80 9.33
C ALA A 196 -8.78 -8.13 10.23
N LYS A 197 -7.62 -7.78 9.66
CA LYS A 197 -6.49 -7.17 10.38
C LYS A 197 -6.48 -5.64 10.33
N SER A 198 -7.41 -5.01 9.59
CA SER A 198 -7.49 -3.57 9.43
C SER A 198 -7.75 -2.88 10.78
N LYS A 199 -6.86 -1.96 11.17
CA LYS A 199 -6.97 -1.20 12.43
C LYS A 199 -7.66 0.15 12.24
N ARG A 200 -7.60 0.70 11.02
CA ARG A 200 -8.18 2.02 10.69
C ARG A 200 -9.56 1.91 10.05
N GLY A 201 -10.03 0.68 9.83
CA GLY A 201 -11.13 0.39 8.93
C GLY A 201 -10.72 0.60 7.48
N ILE A 202 -11.59 0.18 6.56
CA ILE A 202 -11.33 0.27 5.12
C ILE A 202 -11.94 1.53 4.51
N LEU A 203 -11.30 2.07 3.48
CA LEU A 203 -11.81 3.14 2.64
C LEU A 203 -13.08 2.67 1.91
N ARG A 204 -14.16 3.45 1.95
CA ARG A 204 -15.46 3.20 1.30
C ARG A 204 -15.88 4.39 0.44
#